data_AF-A0A453BSH2-F1
#
_entry.id   AF-A0A453BSH2-F1
#
_cell.length_a   1.000
_cell.length_b   1.000
_cell.length_c   1.000
_cell.angle_alpha   90.00
_cell.angle_beta   90.00
_cell.angle_gamma   90.00
#
_symmetry.space_group_name_H-M   'P 1'
#
loop_
_entity.id
_entity.type
_entity.pdbx_description
1 polymer ?
#
loop_
_entity_poly.entity_id
_entity_poly.type
_entity_poly.pdbx_seq_one_letter_code
_entity_poly.pdbx_strand_id
1 'polypeptide(L)'
;MLYDPKGSSSGSTVSCDQPFCAATYGGKLPGCTASLPCEYSVMYGDGSTTTGYFVSDSLQYNQVSGDGQTRYGNGSVTFGCGAQQGGDLGNTNQALDGIIGFGQSNTSMLSQLAAAGKVKKIFSHCLDTITGGGIFAIGEVVQPKMKSTPLIP
;
A
#
# COMPACT_ATOMS: atom_id res chain seq x y z
N MET A 1 3.88 -8.14 15.00
CA MET A 1 3.47 -9.50 14.55
C MET A 1 3.60 -9.46 13.05
N LEU A 2 4.48 -10.26 12.44
CA LEU A 2 4.80 -10.08 11.03
C LEU A 2 3.77 -10.79 10.13
N TYR A 3 3.42 -10.17 9.01
CA TYR A 3 2.53 -10.75 8.02
C TYR A 3 3.16 -11.99 7.35
N ASP A 4 2.41 -13.10 7.31
CA ASP A 4 2.77 -14.33 6.59
C ASP A 4 1.75 -14.60 5.47
N PRO A 5 2.14 -14.49 4.18
CA PRO A 5 1.26 -14.78 3.06
C PRO A 5 0.66 -16.19 3.10
N LYS A 6 1.37 -17.18 3.65
CA LYS A 6 0.90 -18.57 3.73
C LYS A 6 -0.17 -18.78 4.79
N GLY A 7 -0.20 -17.89 5.79
CA GLY A 7 -1.23 -17.88 6.82
C GLY A 7 -2.55 -17.25 6.36
N SER A 8 -2.55 -16.58 5.20
CA SER A 8 -3.74 -15.96 4.62
C SER A 8 -4.43 -16.91 3.63
N SER A 9 -5.76 -17.02 3.75
CA SER A 9 -6.58 -17.78 2.79
C SER A 9 -6.73 -17.09 1.43
N SER A 10 -6.45 -15.79 1.36
CA SER A 10 -6.51 -14.99 0.12
C SER A 10 -5.14 -14.49 -0.36
N GLY A 11 -4.10 -14.72 0.44
CA GLY A 11 -2.73 -14.32 0.15
C GLY A 11 -2.13 -15.17 -0.96
N SER A 12 -1.45 -14.52 -1.90
CA SER A 12 -0.71 -15.19 -2.96
C SER A 12 0.53 -14.41 -3.35
N THR A 13 1.60 -15.12 -3.72
CA THR A 13 2.81 -14.48 -4.26
C THR A 13 2.56 -14.05 -5.70
N VAL A 14 3.02 -12.85 -6.05
CA VAL A 14 3.00 -12.36 -7.43
C VAL A 14 4.22 -12.93 -8.15
N SER A 15 4.01 -13.70 -9.20
CA SER A 15 5.11 -14.21 -10.03
C SER A 15 5.64 -13.13 -10.97
N CYS A 16 6.89 -13.28 -11.37
CA CYS A 16 7.59 -12.34 -12.22
C CYS A 16 6.82 -12.10 -13.55
N ASP A 17 6.25 -13.15 -14.13
CA ASP A 17 5.59 -13.10 -15.44
C ASP A 17 4.18 -12.51 -15.40
N GLN A 18 3.65 -12.20 -14.21
CA GLN A 18 2.34 -11.58 -14.07
C GLN A 18 2.32 -10.13 -14.57
N PRO A 19 1.17 -9.66 -15.10
CA PRO A 19 1.03 -8.31 -15.62
C PRO A 19 1.40 -7.20 -14.62
N PHE A 20 1.13 -7.42 -13.32
CA PHE A 20 1.50 -6.46 -12.28
C PHE A 20 3.01 -6.20 -12.24
N CYS A 21 3.81 -7.27 -12.32
CA CYS A 21 5.26 -7.16 -12.29
C CYS A 21 5.78 -6.41 -13.52
N ALA A 22 5.28 -6.79 -14.71
CA ALA A 22 5.65 -6.12 -15.95
C ALA A 22 5.26 -4.63 -15.93
N ALA A 23 4.08 -4.28 -15.43
CA ALA A 23 3.64 -2.89 -15.30
C ALA A 23 4.50 -2.10 -14.31
N THR A 24 4.96 -2.74 -13.23
CA THR A 24 5.84 -2.12 -12.21
C THR A 24 7.21 -1.77 -12.79
N TYR A 25 7.75 -2.63 -13.66
CA TYR A 25 9.08 -2.48 -14.25
C TYR A 25 9.09 -1.91 -15.68
N GLY A 26 7.94 -1.45 -16.18
CA GLY A 26 7.83 -0.83 -17.51
C GLY A 26 7.97 -1.80 -18.69
N GLY A 27 7.77 -3.11 -18.46
CA GLY A 27 7.83 -4.13 -19.51
C GLY A 27 8.08 -5.53 -18.98
N LYS A 28 8.04 -6.52 -19.88
CA LYS A 28 8.37 -7.91 -19.53
C LYS A 28 9.87 -8.02 -19.23
N LEU A 29 10.20 -8.49 -18.03
CA LEU A 29 11.57 -8.74 -17.64
C LEU A 29 12.15 -9.94 -18.43
N PRO A 30 13.39 -9.88 -18.96
CA PRO A 30 14.04 -11.03 -19.59
C PRO A 30 14.25 -12.18 -18.60
N GLY A 31 14.07 -13.43 -19.04
CA GLY A 31 14.28 -14.62 -18.18
C GLY A 31 13.21 -14.85 -17.11
N CYS A 32 12.16 -14.05 -17.13
CA CYS A 32 11.08 -14.05 -16.17
C CYS A 32 10.10 -15.21 -16.38
N THR A 33 9.91 -16.02 -15.34
CA THR A 33 9.06 -17.23 -15.35
C THR A 33 8.07 -17.22 -14.19
N ALA A 34 7.01 -18.03 -14.29
CA ALA A 34 6.02 -18.21 -13.23
C ALA A 34 6.61 -18.77 -11.91
N SER A 35 7.78 -19.40 -11.95
CA SER A 35 8.47 -19.93 -10.77
C SER A 35 9.27 -18.89 -10.00
N LEU A 36 9.51 -17.72 -10.59
CA LEU A 36 10.27 -16.64 -9.95
C LEU A 36 9.29 -15.63 -9.33
N PRO A 37 9.51 -15.18 -8.09
CA PRO A 37 8.72 -14.11 -7.51
C PRO A 37 8.99 -12.78 -8.21
N CYS A 38 8.01 -11.88 -8.22
CA CYS A 38 8.23 -10.50 -8.60
C CYS A 38 8.92 -9.77 -7.44
N GLU A 39 10.24 -9.65 -7.51
CA GLU A 39 11.03 -8.98 -6.47
C GLU A 39 10.81 -7.46 -6.48
N TYR A 40 11.15 -6.79 -5.38
CA TYR A 40 11.18 -5.32 -5.29
C TYR A 40 12.33 -4.85 -4.40
N SER A 41 12.75 -3.60 -4.63
CA SER A 41 13.72 -2.88 -3.81
C SER A 41 13.30 -1.42 -3.68
N VAL A 42 13.27 -0.89 -2.46
CA VAL A 42 12.94 0.51 -2.17
C VAL A 42 14.03 1.11 -1.29
N MET A 43 14.40 2.35 -1.60
CA MET A 43 15.23 3.21 -0.77
C MET A 43 14.40 4.44 -0.37
N TYR A 44 14.32 4.68 0.93
CA TYR A 44 13.57 5.80 1.49
C TYR A 44 14.44 7.06 1.60
N GLY A 45 13.79 8.20 1.84
CA GLY A 45 14.47 9.50 1.93
C GLY A 45 15.42 9.65 3.12
N ASP A 46 15.27 8.81 4.14
CA ASP A 46 16.18 8.69 5.29
C ASP A 46 17.38 7.77 5.02
N GLY A 47 17.47 7.18 3.81
CA GLY A 47 18.52 6.24 3.42
C GLY A 47 18.26 4.79 3.85
N SER A 48 17.16 4.51 4.55
CA SER A 48 16.76 3.14 4.85
C SER A 48 16.32 2.39 3.58
N THR A 49 16.45 1.07 3.61
CA THR A 49 16.14 0.23 2.45
C THR A 49 15.29 -0.97 2.82
N THR A 50 14.50 -1.45 1.86
CA THR A 50 13.80 -2.72 1.97
C THR A 50 13.81 -3.45 0.65
N THR A 51 14.13 -4.74 0.69
CA THR A 51 14.04 -5.66 -0.44
C THR A 51 13.13 -6.82 -0.08
N GLY A 52 12.47 -7.38 -1.09
CA GLY A 52 11.52 -8.47 -0.90
C GLY A 52 10.83 -8.84 -2.19
N TYR A 53 9.59 -9.31 -2.08
CA TYR A 53 8.77 -9.71 -3.23
C TYR A 53 7.33 -9.22 -3.09
N PHE A 54 6.64 -9.07 -4.20
CA PHE A 54 5.24 -8.67 -4.21
C PHE A 54 4.32 -9.84 -3.87
N VAL A 55 3.30 -9.54 -3.09
CA VAL A 55 2.20 -10.44 -2.73
C VAL A 55 0.88 -9.72 -2.96
N SER A 56 -0.14 -10.46 -3.36
CA SER A 56 -1.51 -9.97 -3.44
C SER A 56 -2.34 -10.58 -2.32
N ASP A 57 -3.08 -9.74 -1.59
CA ASP A 57 -4.01 -10.19 -0.57
C ASP A 57 -5.19 -9.22 -0.42
N SER A 58 -6.22 -9.63 0.33
CA SER A 58 -7.39 -8.82 0.64
C SER A 58 -7.10 -7.83 1.75
N LEU A 59 -7.16 -6.54 1.44
CA LEU A 59 -7.24 -5.47 2.42
C LEU A 59 -8.68 -5.27 2.87
N GLN A 60 -8.90 -5.27 4.18
CA GLN A 60 -10.18 -4.93 4.79
C GLN A 60 -10.15 -3.51 5.35
N TYR A 61 -11.26 -2.80 5.22
CA TYR A 61 -11.40 -1.43 5.72
C TYR A 61 -12.84 -1.11 6.08
N ASN A 62 -13.02 -0.12 6.95
CA ASN A 62 -14.33 0.41 7.28
C ASN A 62 -14.75 1.43 6.21
N GLN A 63 -15.74 1.06 5.40
CA GLN A 63 -16.31 1.96 4.39
C GLN A 63 -17.43 2.79 5.03
N VAL A 64 -17.34 4.11 4.89
CA VAL A 64 -18.41 5.02 5.33
C VAL A 64 -19.70 4.71 4.57
N SER A 65 -20.78 4.44 5.30
CA SER A 65 -22.11 4.17 4.76
C SER A 65 -23.15 5.23 5.16
N GLY A 66 -22.78 6.14 6.06
CA GLY A 66 -23.60 7.26 6.53
C GLY A 66 -22.86 8.04 7.63
N ASP A 67 -23.50 9.06 8.18
CA ASP A 67 -22.90 9.89 9.23
C ASP A 67 -22.60 9.07 10.49
N GLY A 68 -21.32 8.98 10.84
CA GLY A 68 -20.85 8.15 11.96
C GLY A 68 -21.05 6.64 11.75
N GLN A 69 -21.44 6.19 10.55
CA GLN A 69 -21.72 4.80 10.24
C GLN A 69 -20.71 4.24 9.24
N THR A 70 -20.27 3.01 9.52
CA THR A 70 -19.39 2.26 8.64
C THR A 70 -19.95 0.87 8.39
N ARG A 71 -19.57 0.30 7.25
CA ARG A 71 -19.75 -1.11 6.91
C ARG A 71 -18.42 -1.69 6.50
N TYR A 72 -18.29 -3.01 6.56
CA TYR A 72 -17.09 -3.69 6.09
C TYR A 72 -16.95 -3.57 4.57
N GLY A 73 -15.80 -3.06 4.14
CA GLY A 73 -15.34 -3.06 2.77
C GLY A 73 -14.07 -3.90 2.63
N ASN A 74 -13.86 -4.42 1.42
CA ASN A 74 -12.63 -5.12 1.09
C ASN A 74 -12.17 -4.81 -0.34
N GLY A 75 -10.90 -5.12 -0.62
CA GLY A 75 -10.34 -5.07 -1.96
C GLY A 75 -9.01 -5.81 -2.02
N SER A 76 -8.74 -6.47 -3.15
CA SER A 76 -7.43 -7.07 -3.40
C SER A 76 -6.42 -5.96 -3.64
N VAL A 77 -5.28 -6.04 -2.97
CA VAL A 77 -4.15 -5.14 -3.16
C VAL A 77 -2.87 -5.95 -3.26
N THR A 78 -1.99 -5.52 -4.14
CA THR A 78 -0.63 -6.04 -4.26
C THR A 78 0.34 -5.11 -3.55
N PHE A 79 1.13 -5.65 -2.64
CA PHE A 79 2.08 -4.88 -1.82
C PHE A 79 3.39 -5.66 -1.63
N GLY A 80 4.43 -4.96 -1.17
CA GLY A 80 5.72 -5.57 -0.90
C GLY A 80 5.73 -6.35 0.42
N CYS A 81 6.08 -7.62 0.36
CA CYS A 81 6.44 -8.43 1.52
C CYS A 81 7.96 -8.35 1.72
N GLY A 82 8.38 -7.55 2.72
CA GLY A 82 9.79 -7.30 2.98
C GLY A 82 10.50 -8.54 3.54
N ALA A 83 11.63 -8.88 2.93
CA ALA A 83 12.48 -10.00 3.35
C ALA A 83 13.78 -9.53 4.02
N GLN A 84 14.30 -8.38 3.60
CA GLN A 84 15.50 -7.78 4.16
C GLN A 84 15.31 -6.26 4.29
N GLN A 85 15.75 -5.73 5.42
CA GLN A 85 15.68 -4.31 5.76
C GLN A 85 17.09 -3.80 6.06
N GLY A 86 17.38 -2.58 5.65
CA GLY A 86 18.65 -1.88 5.89
C GLY A 86 18.42 -0.50 6.50
N GLY A 87 19.46 0.03 7.15
CA GLY A 87 19.38 1.31 7.86
C GLY A 87 18.42 1.24 9.06
N ASP A 88 17.70 2.33 9.30
CA ASP A 88 16.82 2.47 10.46
C ASP A 88 15.65 1.47 10.49
N LEU A 89 15.20 0.98 9.33
CA LEU A 89 14.18 -0.07 9.24
C LEU A 89 14.65 -1.43 9.77
N GLY A 90 15.96 -1.65 9.84
CA GLY A 90 16.55 -2.84 10.47
C GLY A 90 16.69 -2.70 11.99
N ASN A 91 16.40 -1.53 12.57
CA ASN A 91 16.56 -1.28 13.99
C ASN A 91 15.31 -1.71 14.77
N THR A 92 15.51 -2.58 15.77
CA THR A 92 14.42 -3.12 16.59
C THR A 92 13.74 -2.06 17.48
N ASN A 93 14.39 -0.92 17.71
CA ASN A 93 13.84 0.18 18.51
C ASN A 93 12.75 0.98 17.77
N GLN A 94 12.57 0.76 16.47
CA GLN A 94 11.57 1.42 15.62
C GLN A 94 10.74 0.39 14.84
N ALA A 95 10.53 -0.80 15.41
CA ALA A 95 9.85 -1.89 14.73
C ALA A 95 8.42 -1.50 14.32
N LEU A 96 8.23 -1.27 13.02
CA LEU A 96 6.94 -1.14 12.37
C LEU A 96 6.65 -2.46 11.64
N ASP A 97 5.44 -2.98 11.74
CA ASP A 97 5.03 -4.20 11.00
C ASP A 97 4.82 -3.92 9.49
N GLY A 98 4.92 -2.65 9.05
CA GLY A 98 4.84 -2.26 7.63
C GLY A 98 4.72 -0.75 7.39
N ILE A 99 4.75 -0.35 6.12
CA ILE A 99 4.61 1.04 5.65
C ILE A 99 3.51 1.12 4.60
N ILE A 100 2.59 2.09 4.73
CA ILE A 100 1.58 2.39 3.71
C ILE A 100 2.02 3.63 2.92
N GLY A 101 2.44 3.42 1.67
CA GLY A 101 2.84 4.49 0.76
C GLY A 101 1.65 5.13 0.03
N PHE A 102 1.56 6.45 0.07
CA PHE A 102 0.54 7.25 -0.64
C PHE A 102 1.05 7.93 -1.92
N GLY A 103 2.15 7.41 -2.47
CA GLY A 103 2.71 7.91 -3.73
C GLY A 103 1.72 7.78 -4.90
N GLN A 104 1.94 8.59 -5.93
CA GLN A 104 1.07 8.64 -7.11
C GLN A 104 1.23 7.45 -8.07
N SER A 105 2.13 6.51 -7.74
CA SER A 105 2.36 5.27 -8.51
C SER A 105 1.09 4.43 -8.63
N ASN A 106 0.96 3.71 -9.75
CA ASN A 106 -0.08 2.70 -9.94
C ASN A 106 0.06 1.51 -8.96
N THR A 107 1.24 1.30 -8.40
CA THR A 107 1.49 0.28 -7.37
C THR A 107 1.04 0.72 -5.97
N SER A 108 0.65 1.98 -5.76
CA SER A 108 0.15 2.39 -4.44
C SER A 108 -1.21 1.78 -4.14
N MET A 109 -1.45 1.45 -2.87
CA MET A 109 -2.70 0.85 -2.40
C MET A 109 -3.94 1.64 -2.88
N LEU A 110 -3.88 2.96 -2.79
CA LEU A 110 -4.98 3.84 -3.19
C LEU A 110 -5.25 3.78 -4.69
N SER A 111 -4.20 3.79 -5.53
CA SER A 111 -4.34 3.65 -6.98
C SER A 111 -4.99 2.32 -7.37
N GLN A 112 -4.59 1.22 -6.73
CA GLN A 112 -5.14 -0.11 -6.99
C GLN A 112 -6.61 -0.22 -6.61
N LEU A 113 -6.98 0.22 -5.41
CA LEU A 113 -8.39 0.21 -4.97
C LEU A 113 -9.27 1.11 -5.83
N ALA A 114 -8.75 2.27 -6.27
CA ALA A 114 -9.48 3.17 -7.15
C ALA A 114 -9.66 2.59 -8.55
N ALA A 115 -8.63 1.95 -9.12
CA ALA A 115 -8.73 1.24 -10.39
C ALA A 115 -9.74 0.09 -10.35
N ALA A 116 -9.89 -0.57 -9.20
CA ALA A 116 -10.91 -1.60 -8.96
C ALA A 116 -12.31 -1.02 -8.66
N GLY A 117 -12.50 0.30 -8.70
CA GLY A 117 -13.78 0.96 -8.44
C GLY A 117 -14.25 0.87 -6.98
N LYS A 118 -13.36 0.54 -6.04
CA LYS A 118 -13.69 0.36 -4.62
C LYS A 118 -13.73 1.68 -3.85
N VAL A 119 -12.88 2.63 -4.25
CA VAL A 119 -12.71 3.92 -3.58
C VAL A 119 -12.44 5.03 -4.61
N LYS A 120 -12.56 6.30 -4.23
CA LYS A 120 -12.05 7.42 -5.04
C LYS A 120 -10.54 7.54 -4.86
N LYS A 121 -9.80 7.95 -5.91
CA LYS A 121 -8.34 8.19 -5.87
C LYS A 121 -8.01 9.53 -5.20
N ILE A 122 -8.47 9.72 -3.98
CA ILE A 122 -8.24 10.89 -3.12
C ILE A 122 -8.32 10.42 -1.67
N PHE A 123 -7.53 11.04 -0.80
CA PHE A 123 -7.55 10.75 0.63
C PHE A 123 -7.37 12.03 1.41
N SER A 124 -7.64 11.95 2.70
CA SER A 124 -7.37 13.02 3.66
C SER A 124 -6.86 12.41 4.95
N HIS A 125 -5.94 13.10 5.61
CA HIS A 125 -5.51 12.76 6.95
C HIS A 125 -5.73 13.93 7.91
N CYS A 126 -5.98 13.62 9.17
CA CYS A 126 -5.92 14.56 10.28
C CYS A 126 -5.13 13.85 11.37
N LEU A 127 -3.95 14.37 11.73
CA LEU A 127 -3.07 13.76 12.72
C LEU A 127 -3.22 14.54 14.04
N ASP A 128 -3.43 13.83 15.15
CA ASP A 128 -3.39 14.44 16.48
C ASP A 128 -2.02 14.21 17.12
N THR A 129 -1.29 15.29 17.36
CA THR A 129 0.05 15.26 17.97
C THR A 129 0.03 15.42 19.49
N ILE A 130 -1.13 15.73 20.09
CA ILE A 130 -1.30 15.93 21.54
C ILE A 130 -1.73 14.62 22.21
N THR A 131 -2.83 14.02 21.74
CA THR A 131 -3.34 12.77 22.33
C THR A 131 -2.95 11.52 21.55
N GLY A 132 -2.39 11.69 20.35
CA GLY A 132 -2.07 10.59 19.44
C GLY A 132 -3.30 10.14 18.63
N GLY A 133 -3.04 9.45 17.53
CA GLY A 133 -4.09 8.98 16.62
C GLY A 133 -4.44 9.99 15.54
N GLY A 134 -5.74 10.10 15.25
CA GLY A 134 -6.25 10.90 14.13
C GLY A 134 -7.20 10.12 13.24
N ILE A 135 -7.52 10.71 12.08
CA ILE A 135 -8.40 10.12 11.07
C ILE A 135 -7.65 10.02 9.76
N PHE A 136 -7.63 8.82 9.20
CA PHE A 136 -7.27 8.59 7.81
C PHE A 136 -8.53 8.21 7.04
N ALA A 137 -8.90 9.04 6.06
CA ALA A 137 -10.09 8.84 5.24
C ALA A 137 -9.71 8.68 3.78
N ILE A 138 -10.20 7.60 3.16
CA ILE A 138 -10.12 7.42 1.71
C ILE A 138 -11.43 7.89 1.11
N GLY A 139 -11.35 8.77 0.12
CA GLY A 139 -12.49 9.44 -0.46
C GLY A 139 -12.45 10.94 -0.22
N GLU A 140 -13.50 11.59 -0.71
CA GLU A 140 -13.62 13.04 -0.68
C GLU A 140 -14.29 13.47 0.62
N VAL A 141 -13.59 14.29 1.39
CA VAL A 141 -14.15 14.93 2.57
C VAL A 141 -15.01 16.11 2.11
N VAL A 142 -16.32 16.01 2.35
CA VAL A 142 -17.30 17.02 1.88
C VAL A 142 -17.24 18.30 2.72
N GLN A 143 -16.92 18.17 4.01
CA GLN A 143 -16.79 19.30 4.95
C GLN A 143 -15.65 19.06 5.95
N PRO A 144 -14.96 20.13 6.38
CA PRO A 144 -15.11 21.52 5.92
C PRO A 144 -14.55 21.72 4.51
N LYS A 145 -15.01 22.76 3.80
CA LYS A 145 -14.40 23.13 2.51
C LYS A 145 -12.97 23.62 2.75
N MET A 146 -12.00 22.92 2.21
CA MET A 146 -10.58 23.27 2.33
C MET A 146 -10.13 24.15 1.16
N LYS A 147 -9.15 25.03 1.41
CA LYS A 147 -8.45 25.73 0.34
C LYS A 147 -7.54 24.74 -0.40
N SER A 148 -7.52 24.79 -1.72
CA SER A 148 -6.74 23.88 -2.56
C SER A 148 -5.63 24.61 -3.31
N THR A 149 -4.51 23.92 -3.51
CA THR A 149 -3.44 24.30 -4.45
C THR A 149 -3.18 23.12 -5.38
N PRO A 150 -2.78 23.35 -6.65
CA PRO A 150 -2.40 22.27 -7.54
C PRO A 150 -1.25 21.43 -6.95
N LEU A 151 -1.38 20.10 -7.06
CA LEU A 151 -0.27 19.19 -6.79
C LEU A 151 0.55 19.05 -8.08
N ILE A 152 1.85 19.35 -8.01
CA ILE A 152 2.76 19.18 -9.14
C ILE A 152 3.18 17.70 -9.21
N PRO A 153 3.15 17.05 -10.40
CA PRO A 153 3.59 15.67 -10.58
C PRO A 153 5.06 15.43 -10.24
#